data_AF-A0A7R7WR49-F1
#
_entry.id   AF-A0A7R7WR49-F1
#
_cell.length_a   1.000
_cell.length_b   1.000
_cell.length_c   1.000
_cell.angle_alpha   90.00
_cell.angle_beta   90.00
_cell.angle_gamma   90.00
#
_symmetry.space_group_name_H-M   'P 1'
#
loop_
_entity.id
_entity.type
_entity.pdbx_description
1 polymer ?
#
loop_
_entity_poly.entity_id
_entity_poly.type
_entity_poly.pdbx_seq_one_letter_code
_entity_poly.pdbx_strand_id
1 'polypeptide(L)'
;MSSPSPWRKIEHIIPCQHIREYPAATTGTQNDVLHLAVKQYVPTNSPKPCAGDITIVIAPGGGFGKELYEPVCQELLVRYGKKGLNIRSIWAADPAHQGESGMLNEGRGGIDREPLK
;
A
#
# COMPACT_ATOMS: atom_id res chain seq x y z
N MET A 1 3.28 11.03 -26.74
CA MET A 1 4.28 10.80 -25.66
C MET A 1 3.54 10.86 -24.35
N SER A 2 3.69 9.85 -23.47
CA SER A 2 3.06 9.83 -22.15
C SER A 2 3.62 10.99 -21.30
N SER A 3 2.75 11.74 -20.62
CA SER A 3 3.19 12.74 -19.65
C SER A 3 3.95 12.06 -18.51
N PRO A 4 5.04 12.66 -18.00
CA PRO A 4 5.79 12.10 -16.88
C PRO A 4 4.88 11.94 -15.65
N SER A 5 5.05 10.85 -14.90
CA SER A 5 4.29 10.61 -13.67
C SER A 5 4.51 11.78 -12.69
N PRO A 6 3.45 12.31 -12.05
CA PRO A 6 3.59 13.40 -11.07
C PRO A 6 4.16 12.92 -9.73
N TRP A 7 4.51 11.64 -9.63
CA TRP A 7 4.89 10.98 -8.39
C TRP A 7 6.33 10.48 -8.42
N ARG A 8 7.06 10.74 -7.34
CA ARG A 8 8.19 9.92 -6.91
C ARG A 8 7.64 8.76 -6.10
N LYS A 9 7.81 7.53 -6.60
CA LYS A 9 7.34 6.29 -5.94
C LYS A 9 8.45 5.74 -5.04
N ILE A 10 8.09 5.33 -3.83
CA ILE A 10 8.99 4.66 -2.87
C ILE A 10 8.27 3.39 -2.42
N GLU A 11 8.97 2.27 -2.47
CA GLU A 11 8.45 0.97 -2.05
C GLU A 11 8.94 0.64 -0.64
N HIS A 12 8.04 0.10 0.18
CA HIS A 12 8.30 -0.31 1.55
C HIS A 12 7.75 -1.71 1.77
N ILE A 13 8.44 -2.48 2.61
CA ILE A 13 7.95 -3.74 3.15
C ILE A 13 7.87 -3.56 4.66
N ILE A 14 6.67 -3.72 5.22
CA ILE A 14 6.44 -3.57 6.66
C ILE A 14 5.81 -4.85 7.24
N PRO A 15 6.09 -5.21 8.50
CA PRO A 15 5.41 -6.33 9.13
C PRO A 15 3.92 -6.03 9.31
N CYS A 16 3.07 -7.02 9.06
CA CYS A 16 1.66 -7.00 9.43
C CYS A 16 1.49 -6.97 10.96
N GLN A 17 0.27 -6.69 11.41
CA GLN A 17 -0.11 -6.90 12.80
C GLN A 17 0.17 -8.35 13.23
N HIS A 18 0.65 -8.51 14.45
CA HIS A 18 0.99 -9.81 15.02
C HIS A 18 -0.26 -10.59 15.44
N ILE A 19 -1.18 -9.95 16.16
CA ILE A 19 -2.45 -10.56 16.58
C ILE A 19 -3.40 -10.63 15.38
N ARG A 20 -3.98 -11.81 15.14
CA ARG A 20 -4.90 -12.09 14.04
C ARG A 20 -6.22 -12.58 14.58
N GLU A 21 -7.31 -12.26 13.89
CA GLU A 21 -8.67 -12.59 14.32
C GLU A 21 -8.91 -14.09 14.40
N TYR A 22 -8.45 -14.85 13.41
CA TYR A 22 -8.72 -16.28 13.31
C TYR A 22 -7.51 -17.14 13.68
N PRO A 23 -7.70 -18.23 14.45
CA PRO A 23 -6.75 -19.33 14.50
C PRO A 23 -6.43 -19.83 13.09
N ALA A 24 -5.19 -20.27 12.85
CA ALA A 24 -4.71 -20.70 11.53
C ALA A 24 -4.75 -19.63 10.43
N ALA A 25 -4.67 -18.34 10.77
CA ALA A 25 -4.44 -17.28 9.80
C ALA A 25 -3.06 -17.37 9.11
N THR A 26 -2.16 -18.22 9.63
CA THR A 26 -0.89 -18.61 9.03
C THR A 26 -0.80 -20.13 8.93
N THR A 27 -0.01 -20.64 7.98
CA THR A 27 0.25 -22.09 7.80
C THR A 27 1.11 -22.65 8.95
N GLY A 28 2.20 -21.97 9.27
CA GLY A 28 3.13 -22.39 10.33
C GLY A 28 2.66 -21.99 11.73
N THR A 29 3.51 -21.26 12.45
CA THR A 29 3.21 -20.89 13.84
C THR A 29 2.31 -19.65 13.88
N GLN A 30 1.59 -19.45 14.99
CA GLN A 30 0.86 -18.19 15.21
C GLN A 30 1.79 -16.96 15.23
N ASN A 31 3.08 -17.17 15.46
CA ASN A 31 4.09 -16.11 15.49
C ASN A 31 4.65 -15.75 14.12
N ASP A 32 4.27 -16.48 13.06
CA ASP A 32 4.78 -16.23 11.71
C ASP A 32 4.43 -14.80 11.29
N VAL A 33 5.40 -14.09 10.74
CA VAL A 33 5.27 -12.68 10.34
C VAL A 33 4.88 -12.60 8.87
N LEU A 34 3.67 -12.10 8.64
CA LEU A 34 3.22 -11.65 7.32
C LEU A 34 3.71 -10.23 7.08
N HIS A 35 3.85 -9.85 5.82
CA HIS A 35 4.35 -8.54 5.40
C HIS A 35 3.36 -7.83 4.48
N LEU A 36 3.34 -6.50 4.54
CA LEU A 36 2.63 -5.64 3.60
C LEU A 36 3.63 -5.00 2.64
N ALA A 37 3.35 -5.12 1.34
CA ALA A 37 3.95 -4.30 0.31
C ALA A 37 3.22 -2.95 0.26
N VAL A 38 3.97 -1.87 0.44
CA VAL A 38 3.43 -0.51 0.53
C VAL A 38 4.12 0.38 -0.49
N LYS A 39 3.32 1.12 -1.26
CA LYS A 39 3.80 2.17 -2.16
C LYS A 39 3.47 3.53 -1.59
N GLN A 40 4.51 4.34 -1.43
CA GLN A 40 4.41 5.74 -1.08
C GLN A 40 4.62 6.58 -2.34
N TYR A 41 3.65 7.46 -2.62
CA TYR A 41 3.68 8.40 -3.72
C TYR A 41 3.91 9.80 -3.17
N VAL A 42 5.04 10.41 -3.52
CA VAL A 42 5.40 11.77 -3.12
C VAL A 42 5.29 12.68 -4.34
N PRO A 43 4.49 13.78 -4.32
CA PRO A 43 4.40 14.69 -5.45
C PRO A 43 5.77 15.30 -5.79
N THR A 44 6.10 15.36 -7.09
CA THR A 44 7.39 15.92 -7.55
C THR A 44 7.48 17.44 -7.41
N ASN A 45 6.34 18.12 -7.34
CA ASN A 45 6.25 19.59 -7.23
C ASN A 45 6.29 20.12 -5.79
N SER A 46 6.22 19.26 -4.77
CA SER A 46 6.21 19.66 -3.36
C SER A 46 7.36 18.97 -2.60
N PRO A 47 8.60 19.47 -2.72
CA PRO A 47 9.77 18.80 -2.15
C PRO A 47 9.86 18.92 -0.62
N LYS A 48 9.08 19.81 0.02
CA LYS A 48 9.13 20.05 1.47
C LYS A 48 7.72 20.06 2.07
N PRO A 49 7.34 19.01 2.83
CA PRO A 49 6.06 18.97 3.53
C PRO A 49 5.96 20.06 4.61
N CYS A 50 4.82 20.74 4.67
CA CYS A 50 4.50 21.77 5.65
C CYS A 50 3.41 21.28 6.62
N ALA A 51 3.34 21.88 7.81
CA ALA A 51 2.25 21.60 8.75
C ALA A 51 0.89 21.93 8.10
N GLY A 52 -0.08 21.03 8.23
CA GLY A 52 -1.38 21.14 7.56
C GLY A 52 -1.49 20.40 6.22
N ASP A 53 -0.38 19.93 5.64
CA ASP A 53 -0.40 19.11 4.43
C ASP A 53 -1.08 17.76 4.67
N ILE A 54 -1.80 17.30 3.65
CA ILE A 54 -2.66 16.11 3.71
C ILE A 54 -1.82 14.86 3.38
N THR A 55 -2.00 13.81 4.20
CA THR A 55 -1.58 12.45 3.87
C THR A 55 -2.80 11.60 3.59
N ILE A 56 -2.78 10.87 2.47
CA ILE A 56 -3.87 9.96 2.11
C ILE A 56 -3.36 8.53 2.32
N VAL A 57 -4.17 7.70 2.96
CA VAL A 57 -3.91 6.25 3.11
C VAL A 57 -4.98 5.50 2.34
N ILE A 58 -4.54 4.60 1.46
CA ILE A 58 -5.39 3.80 0.58
C ILE A 58 -5.29 2.35 1.05
N ALA A 59 -6.44 1.80 1.40
CA ALA A 59 -6.65 0.38 1.64
C ALA A 59 -7.52 -0.17 0.50
N PRO A 60 -6.93 -0.88 -0.48
CA PRO A 60 -7.67 -1.47 -1.58
C PRO A 60 -8.76 -2.42 -1.12
N GLY A 61 -9.89 -2.42 -1.84
CA GLY A 61 -10.90 -3.48 -1.73
C GLY A 61 -10.40 -4.80 -2.31
N GLY A 62 -11.11 -5.89 -2.01
CA GLY A 62 -10.70 -7.21 -2.47
C GLY A 62 -10.62 -7.34 -3.99
N GLY A 63 -9.53 -7.94 -4.48
CA GLY A 63 -9.34 -8.25 -5.91
C GLY A 63 -8.76 -7.12 -6.74
N PHE A 64 -8.36 -6.00 -6.13
CA PHE A 64 -7.77 -4.85 -6.82
C PHE A 64 -6.37 -4.54 -6.27
N GLY A 65 -5.39 -4.37 -7.15
CA GLY A 65 -4.06 -3.90 -6.77
C GLY A 65 -4.08 -2.42 -6.38
N LYS A 66 -3.21 -2.04 -5.42
CA LYS A 66 -3.04 -0.65 -4.97
C LYS A 66 -2.81 0.38 -6.08
N GLU A 67 -2.25 -0.03 -7.21
CA GLU A 67 -1.93 0.84 -8.35
C GLU A 67 -3.17 1.31 -9.12
N LEU A 68 -4.32 0.62 -8.98
CA LEU A 68 -5.57 1.01 -9.65
C LEU A 68 -6.05 2.41 -9.23
N TYR A 69 -5.63 2.87 -8.05
CA TYR A 69 -6.01 4.17 -7.49
C TYR A 69 -5.13 5.32 -7.99
N GLU A 70 -4.04 5.06 -8.74
CA GLU A 70 -3.14 6.11 -9.24
C GLU A 70 -3.84 7.24 -10.02
N PRO A 71 -4.81 6.96 -10.93
CA PRO A 71 -5.53 8.03 -11.64
C PRO A 71 -6.34 8.94 -10.72
N VAL A 72 -7.03 8.37 -9.71
CA VAL A 72 -7.80 9.15 -8.74
C VAL A 72 -6.88 10.00 -7.88
N CYS A 73 -5.74 9.45 -7.46
CA CYS A 73 -4.72 10.17 -6.72
C CYS A 73 -4.20 11.39 -7.49
N GLN A 74 -3.93 11.21 -8.79
CA GLN A 74 -3.49 12.29 -9.67
C GLN A 74 -4.56 13.39 -9.80
N GLU A 75 -5.83 13.02 -9.93
CA GLU A 75 -6.92 13.98 -9.98
C GLU A 75 -7.08 14.75 -8.65
N LEU A 76 -6.93 14.07 -7.52
CA LEU A 76 -6.95 14.71 -6.19
C LEU A 76 -5.80 15.71 -6.03
N LEU A 77 -4.59 15.37 -6.48
CA LEU A 77 -3.44 16.27 -6.46
C LEU A 77 -3.74 17.57 -7.20
N VAL A 78 -4.32 17.49 -8.40
CA VAL A 78 -4.69 18.66 -9.20
C VAL A 78 -5.80 19.47 -8.53
N ARG A 79 -6.87 18.81 -8.07
CA ARG A 79 -8.05 19.51 -7.49
C ARG A 79 -7.74 20.18 -6.16
N TYR A 80 -6.97 19.53 -5.30
CA TYR A 80 -6.61 20.06 -3.98
C TYR A 80 -5.55 21.15 -4.10
N GLY A 81 -4.57 20.99 -5.01
CA GLY A 81 -3.59 22.04 -5.31
C GLY A 81 -4.26 23.35 -5.74
N LYS A 82 -5.31 23.29 -6.58
CA LYS A 82 -6.10 24.48 -6.97
C LYS A 82 -6.82 25.17 -5.81
N LYS A 83 -7.02 24.48 -4.69
CA LYS A 83 -7.67 25.01 -3.47
C LYS A 83 -6.66 25.39 -2.38
N GLY A 84 -5.36 25.34 -2.66
CA GLY A 84 -4.31 25.57 -1.67
C GLY A 84 -4.15 24.44 -0.64
N LEU A 85 -4.73 23.26 -0.91
CA LEU A 85 -4.58 22.07 -0.09
C LEU A 85 -3.47 21.20 -0.68
N ASN A 86 -2.34 21.10 0.01
CA ASN A 86 -1.21 20.33 -0.47
C ASN A 86 -1.30 18.89 0.02
N ILE A 87 -1.23 17.93 -0.89
CA ILE A 87 -0.99 16.53 -0.54
C ILE A 87 0.52 16.36 -0.38
N ARG A 88 1.00 15.88 0.77
CA ARG A 88 2.42 15.59 0.97
C ARG A 88 2.82 14.20 0.49
N SER A 89 1.92 13.22 0.67
CA SER A 89 2.17 11.84 0.29
C SER A 89 0.88 11.04 0.28
N ILE A 90 0.87 10.02 -0.55
CA ILE A 90 -0.17 8.99 -0.58
C ILE A 90 0.50 7.66 -0.26
N TRP A 91 -0.11 6.87 0.61
CA TRP A 91 0.38 5.56 1.02
C TRP A 91 -0.67 4.53 0.65
N ALA A 92 -0.30 3.54 -0.15
CA ALA A 92 -1.20 2.47 -0.55
C ALA A 92 -0.57 1.13 -0.19
N ALA A 93 -1.30 0.29 0.52
CA ALA A 93 -0.81 -1.01 1.00
C ALA A 93 -1.72 -2.12 0.47
N ASP A 94 -1.15 -3.15 -0.14
CA ASP A 94 -1.93 -4.33 -0.52
C ASP A 94 -2.27 -5.14 0.75
N PRO A 95 -3.51 -5.61 0.95
CA PRO A 95 -3.84 -6.53 2.03
C PRO A 95 -2.91 -7.75 2.03
N ALA A 96 -2.61 -8.33 3.21
CA ALA A 96 -1.59 -9.38 3.38
C ALA A 96 -1.70 -10.58 2.41
N HIS A 97 -2.91 -10.89 1.92
CA HIS A 97 -3.21 -12.01 1.04
C HIS A 97 -3.46 -11.60 -0.43
N GLN A 98 -3.19 -10.35 -0.81
CA GLN A 98 -3.49 -9.82 -2.15
C GLN A 98 -2.31 -9.09 -2.75
N GLY A 99 -2.32 -8.96 -4.07
CA GLY A 99 -1.33 -8.19 -4.82
C GLY A 99 0.10 -8.59 -4.46
N GLU A 100 0.92 -7.58 -4.24
CA GLU A 100 2.35 -7.76 -3.96
C GLU A 100 2.59 -8.29 -2.54
N SER A 101 1.73 -7.94 -1.58
CA SER A 101 1.76 -8.52 -0.23
C SER A 101 1.49 -10.03 -0.26
N GLY A 102 0.54 -10.48 -1.08
CA GLY A 102 0.24 -11.91 -1.26
C GLY A 102 1.44 -12.68 -1.78
N MET A 103 2.15 -12.12 -2.76
CA MET A 103 3.41 -12.72 -3.27
C MET A 103 4.49 -12.77 -2.18
N LEU A 104 4.65 -11.72 -1.37
CA LEU A 104 5.62 -11.71 -0.26
C LEU A 104 5.31 -12.76 0.81
N ASN A 105 4.03 -13.12 0.95
CA ASN A 105 3.51 -14.02 1.99
C ASN A 105 3.21 -15.42 1.47
N GLU A 106 3.60 -15.74 0.24
CA GLU A 106 3.32 -17.03 -0.38
C GLU A 106 3.78 -18.19 0.52
N GLY A 107 2.87 -19.12 0.78
CA GLY A 107 3.10 -20.29 1.64
C GLY A 107 3.00 -20.02 3.13
N ARG A 108 2.69 -18.78 3.55
CA ARG A 108 2.53 -18.39 4.96
C ARG A 108 1.11 -18.03 5.32
N GLY A 109 0.27 -17.65 4.36
CA GLY A 109 -1.13 -17.31 4.63
C GLY A 109 -1.94 -18.57 4.91
N GLY A 110 -2.87 -18.55 5.86
CA GLY A 110 -3.66 -19.73 6.22
C GLY A 110 -4.50 -20.35 5.08
N ILE A 111 -4.68 -19.63 3.97
CA ILE A 111 -5.33 -20.15 2.75
C ILE A 111 -4.36 -20.93 1.84
N ASP A 112 -3.06 -20.76 2.05
CA ASP A 112 -2.03 -21.42 1.27
C ASP A 112 -1.91 -22.88 1.69
N ARG A 113 -1.47 -23.72 0.74
CA ARG A 113 -1.13 -25.10 1.08
C ARG A 113 0.14 -25.09 1.94
N GLU A 114 0.16 -25.95 2.95
CA GLU A 114 1.40 -26.32 3.63
C GLU A 114 2.47 -26.63 2.58
N PRO A 115 3.69 -26.08 2.69
CA PRO A 115 4.77 -26.46 1.81
C PRO A 115 4.95 -27.98 1.90
N LEU A 116 4.98 -28.64 0.73
CA LEU A 116 5.22 -30.08 0.63
C LEU A 116 6.55 -30.39 1.36
N LYS A 117 6.48 -31.23 2.39
CA LYS A 117 7.64 -31.76 3.11
C LYS A 117 8.48 -32.67 2.23
#